data_AF-A0A7W8QL97-F1
#
_entry.id   AF-A0A7W8QL97-F1
#
_cell.length_a   1.000
_cell.length_b   1.000
_cell.length_c   1.000
_cell.angle_alpha   90.00
_cell.angle_beta   90.00
_cell.angle_gamma   90.00
#
_symmetry.space_group_name_H-M   'P 1'
#
loop_
_entity.id
_entity.type
_entity.pdbx_description
1 polymer ?
#
loop_
_entity_poly.entity_id
_entity_poly.type
_entity_poly.pdbx_seq_one_letter_code
_entity_poly.pdbx_strand_id
1 'polypeptide(L)'
;MKASLSTVLGWAEEIADRLGAPAGSTVDVEAADGPADAPGALVTLTFADGSSSGAHYDEELDGAEALALLADQLQEAVLEAVQGRPSPACPGHGHPAAARAVDGTACWVCPETGSVLRPVLD
;
A
#
# COMPACT_ATOMS: atom_id res chain seq x y z
N MET A 1 7.78 0.59 -17.22
CA MET A 1 8.01 2.05 -17.33
C MET A 1 8.22 2.55 -15.92
N LYS A 2 9.28 3.32 -15.65
CA LYS A 2 9.56 3.83 -14.30
C LYS A 2 8.49 4.84 -13.87
N ALA A 3 8.00 4.72 -12.64
CA ALA A 3 7.03 5.67 -12.10
C ALA A 3 7.78 6.89 -11.54
N SER A 4 7.26 8.10 -11.73
CA SER A 4 7.85 9.26 -11.06
C SER A 4 7.47 9.29 -9.58
N LEU A 5 8.29 9.94 -8.74
CA LEU A 5 7.97 10.11 -7.30
C LEU A 5 6.61 10.78 -7.09
N SER A 6 6.22 11.72 -7.95
CA SER A 6 4.90 12.36 -7.91
C SER A 6 3.75 11.38 -8.16
N THR A 7 3.97 10.40 -9.03
CA THR A 7 2.99 9.34 -9.32
C THR A 7 2.89 8.38 -8.15
N VAL A 8 4.02 7.96 -7.58
CA VAL A 8 4.05 7.12 -6.38
C VAL A 8 3.39 7.81 -5.20
N LEU A 9 3.62 9.12 -5.01
CA LEU A 9 2.94 9.92 -3.99
C LEU A 9 1.43 9.89 -4.16
N GLY A 10 0.91 10.18 -5.36
CA GLY A 10 -0.53 10.15 -5.62
C GLY A 10 -1.15 8.77 -5.37
N TRP A 11 -0.46 7.70 -5.75
CA TRP A 11 -0.89 6.33 -5.47
C TRP A 11 -0.90 6.03 -3.97
N ALA A 12 0.15 6.42 -3.24
CA ALA A 12 0.26 6.17 -1.81
C ALA A 12 -0.79 6.97 -1.01
N GLU A 13 -1.05 8.22 -1.37
CA GLU A 13 -2.13 9.04 -0.78
C GLU A 13 -3.50 8.40 -1.01
N GLU A 14 -3.79 7.96 -2.23
CA GLU A 14 -5.06 7.31 -2.56
C GLU A 14 -5.22 5.97 -1.83
N ILE A 15 -4.17 5.15 -1.76
CA ILE A 15 -4.18 3.89 -1.02
C ILE A 15 -4.43 4.16 0.47
N ALA A 16 -3.70 5.11 1.08
CA ALA A 16 -3.87 5.45 2.49
C ALA A 16 -5.29 5.96 2.79
N ASP A 17 -5.86 6.80 1.94
CA ASP A 17 -7.25 7.27 2.07
C ASP A 17 -8.25 6.11 1.98
N ARG A 18 -8.12 5.24 0.96
CA ARG A 18 -8.99 4.06 0.79
C ARG A 18 -8.88 3.04 1.92
N LEU A 19 -7.72 2.95 2.56
CA LEU A 19 -7.48 2.14 3.76
C LEU A 19 -8.04 2.80 5.03
N GLY A 20 -8.46 4.06 4.96
CA GLY A 20 -8.97 4.79 6.11
C GLY A 20 -7.86 5.14 7.09
N ALA A 21 -6.69 5.54 6.59
CA ALA A 21 -5.63 6.11 7.43
C ALA A 21 -6.23 7.21 8.34
N PRO A 22 -5.86 7.26 9.63
CA PRO A 22 -6.44 8.22 10.56
C PRO A 22 -6.32 9.67 10.08
N ALA A 23 -7.30 10.50 10.43
CA ALA A 23 -7.28 11.92 10.10
C ALA A 23 -6.00 12.60 10.64
N GLY A 24 -5.37 13.43 9.81
CA GLY A 24 -4.10 14.09 10.14
C GLY A 24 -2.86 13.27 9.76
N SER A 25 -3.03 12.10 9.14
CA SER A 25 -1.91 11.38 8.54
C SER A 25 -1.38 12.10 7.29
N THR A 26 -0.08 12.01 7.04
CA THR A 26 0.58 12.56 5.85
C THR A 26 1.41 11.50 5.15
N VAL A 27 1.59 11.67 3.84
CA VAL A 27 2.42 10.80 3.01
C VAL A 27 3.53 11.63 2.38
N ASP A 28 4.76 11.15 2.53
CA ASP A 28 5.95 11.72 1.91
C ASP A 28 6.64 10.65 1.06
N VAL A 29 7.24 11.05 -0.06
CA VAL A 29 7.93 10.14 -0.98
C VAL A 29 9.29 10.69 -1.37
N GLU A 30 10.30 9.85 -1.25
CA GLU A 30 11.67 10.13 -1.69
C GLU A 30 12.24 8.96 -2.50
N ALA A 31 13.31 9.23 -3.25
CA ALA A 31 14.04 8.13 -3.89
C ALA A 31 14.63 7.23 -2.81
N ALA A 32 14.54 5.91 -2.98
CA ALA A 32 15.15 4.99 -2.04
C ALA A 32 16.68 5.02 -2.20
N ASP A 33 17.40 5.67 -1.28
CA ASP A 33 18.88 5.76 -1.25
C ASP A 33 19.51 4.67 -0.33
N GLY A 34 18.91 3.47 -0.28
CA GLY A 34 19.30 2.39 0.65
C GLY A 34 20.48 1.53 0.17
N PRO A 35 21.11 0.73 1.06
CA PRO A 35 22.24 -0.15 0.75
C PRO A 35 21.89 -1.37 -0.12
N ALA A 36 20.63 -1.49 -0.54
CA ALA A 36 20.19 -2.43 -1.57
C ALA A 36 19.99 -1.60 -2.84
N ASP A 37 20.83 -1.80 -3.84
CA ASP A 37 20.87 -1.11 -5.15
C ASP A 37 19.58 -1.25 -6.00
N ALA A 38 18.42 -1.52 -5.39
CA ALA A 38 17.13 -1.63 -6.07
C ALA A 38 16.55 -0.22 -6.33
N PRO A 39 16.41 0.20 -7.61
CA PRO A 39 15.79 1.48 -7.92
C PRO A 39 14.33 1.50 -7.43
N GLY A 40 13.91 2.60 -6.81
CA GLY A 40 12.62 2.65 -6.15
C GLY A 40 12.30 3.97 -5.47
N ALA A 41 11.20 3.95 -4.72
CA ALA A 41 10.82 5.04 -3.84
C ALA A 41 10.55 4.51 -2.43
N LEU A 42 10.99 5.28 -1.44
CA LEU A 42 10.56 5.12 -0.06
C LEU A 42 9.37 6.04 0.19
N VAL A 43 8.26 5.45 0.62
CA VAL A 43 7.04 6.14 1.03
C VAL A 43 6.99 6.14 2.55
N THR A 44 6.88 7.30 3.16
CA THR A 44 6.71 7.43 4.61
C THR A 44 5.29 7.86 4.91
N LEU A 45 4.52 7.00 5.60
CA LEU A 45 3.23 7.35 6.17
C LEU A 45 3.45 7.80 7.62
N THR A 46 3.13 9.06 7.92
CA THR A 46 3.24 9.63 9.27
C THR A 46 1.85 9.85 9.84
N PHE A 47 1.61 9.41 11.07
CA PHE A 47 0.35 9.57 11.78
C PHE A 47 0.34 10.82 12.65
N ALA A 48 -0.85 11.25 13.08
CA ALA A 48 -1.03 12.48 13.86
C ALA A 48 -0.33 12.49 15.23
N ASP A 49 0.02 11.32 15.77
CA ASP A 49 0.80 11.20 17.01
C ASP A 49 2.32 11.30 16.79
N GLY A 50 2.76 11.48 15.54
CA GLY A 50 4.16 11.58 15.13
C GLY A 50 4.85 10.25 14.88
N SER A 51 4.16 9.11 15.05
CA SER A 51 4.67 7.82 14.60
C SER A 51 4.67 7.72 13.08
N SER A 52 5.57 6.92 12.51
CA SER A 52 5.63 6.72 11.06
C SER A 52 6.08 5.30 10.69
N SER A 53 5.67 4.89 9.50
CA SER A 53 6.07 3.62 8.88
C SER A 53 6.52 3.86 7.44
N GLY A 54 7.58 3.14 7.04
CA GLY A 54 8.09 3.14 5.68
C GLY A 54 7.43 2.04 4.85
N ALA A 55 7.11 2.34 3.59
CA ALA A 55 6.66 1.39 2.59
C ALA A 55 7.45 1.59 1.30
N HIS A 56 7.77 0.49 0.61
CA HIS A 56 8.60 0.53 -0.59
C HIS A 56 7.76 0.40 -1.87
N TYR A 57 8.09 1.22 -2.86
CA TYR A 57 7.77 0.96 -4.26
C TYR A 57 9.06 0.51 -4.97
N ASP A 58 9.10 -0.75 -5.38
CA ASP A 58 10.26 -1.39 -5.99
C ASP A 58 10.12 -1.39 -7.53
N GLU A 59 11.01 -0.71 -8.25
CA GLU A 59 10.97 -0.63 -9.72
C GLU A 59 11.54 -1.88 -10.41
N GLU A 60 12.14 -2.82 -9.68
CA GLU A 60 12.60 -4.10 -10.23
C GLU A 60 11.46 -5.10 -10.36
N LEU A 61 10.37 -4.92 -9.61
CA LEU A 61 9.15 -5.69 -9.72
C LEU A 61 8.31 -5.26 -10.94
N ASP A 62 7.46 -6.16 -11.42
CA ASP A 62 6.43 -5.78 -12.38
C ASP A 62 5.51 -4.72 -11.74
N GLY A 63 5.03 -3.75 -12.52
CA GLY A 63 4.32 -2.58 -11.96
C GLY A 63 3.12 -2.94 -11.07
N ALA A 64 2.41 -4.02 -11.39
CA ALA A 64 1.31 -4.53 -10.56
C ALA A 64 1.79 -5.19 -9.26
N GLU A 65 2.94 -5.86 -9.29
CA GLU A 65 3.56 -6.45 -8.10
C GLU A 65 4.14 -5.36 -7.19
N ALA A 66 4.82 -4.37 -7.76
CA ALA A 66 5.31 -3.20 -7.05
C ALA A 66 4.19 -2.45 -6.35
N LEU A 67 3.07 -2.22 -7.05
CA LEU A 67 1.91 -1.54 -6.48
C LEU A 67 1.18 -2.40 -5.42
N ALA A 68 1.09 -3.71 -5.62
CA ALA A 68 0.54 -4.61 -4.61
C ALA A 68 1.40 -4.64 -3.35
N LEU A 69 2.73 -4.69 -3.50
CA LEU A 69 3.69 -4.63 -2.39
C LEU A 69 3.59 -3.30 -1.63
N LEU A 70 3.49 -2.17 -2.34
CA LEU A 70 3.27 -0.86 -1.71
C LEU A 70 1.96 -0.84 -0.90
N ALA A 71 0.88 -1.35 -1.48
CA ALA A 71 -0.43 -1.39 -0.83
C ALA A 71 -0.46 -2.31 0.40
N ASP A 72 0.23 -3.44 0.36
CA ASP A 72 0.38 -4.37 1.47
C ASP A 72 1.07 -3.71 2.68
N GLN A 73 2.22 -3.07 2.46
CA GLN A 73 2.97 -2.38 3.52
C GLN A 73 2.20 -1.19 4.09
N LEU A 74 1.52 -0.39 3.25
CA LEU A 74 0.67 0.70 3.74
C LEU A 74 -0.54 0.17 4.52
N GLN A 75 -1.11 -0.97 4.12
CA GLN A 75 -2.16 -1.64 4.87
C GLN A 75 -1.67 -2.06 6.25
N GLU A 76 -0.49 -2.67 6.36
CA GLU A 76 0.08 -3.05 7.66
C GLU A 76 0.17 -1.84 8.61
N ALA A 77 0.75 -0.73 8.12
CA ALA A 77 0.87 0.50 8.90
C ALA A 77 -0.50 1.04 9.35
N VAL A 78 -1.49 1.07 8.45
CA VAL A 78 -2.84 1.54 8.79
C VAL A 78 -3.52 0.58 9.78
N LEU A 79 -3.40 -0.73 9.58
CA LEU A 79 -3.99 -1.75 10.47
C LEU A 79 -3.48 -1.58 11.90
N GLU A 80 -2.18 -1.34 12.09
CA GLU A 80 -1.62 -1.04 13.41
C GLU A 80 -2.26 0.22 14.02
N ALA A 81 -2.33 1.31 13.24
CA ALA A 81 -2.89 2.58 13.70
C ALA A 81 -4.39 2.48 14.05
N VAL A 82 -5.16 1.65 13.35
CA VAL A 82 -6.60 1.44 13.61
C VAL A 82 -6.89 0.23 14.53
N GLN A 83 -5.88 -0.28 15.23
CA GLN A 83 -5.97 -1.37 16.20
C GLN A 83 -6.56 -2.66 15.61
N GLY A 84 -6.12 -3.01 14.40
CA GLY A 84 -6.44 -4.26 13.72
C GLY A 84 -7.84 -4.31 13.11
N ARG A 85 -8.56 -3.18 13.04
CA ARG A 85 -9.83 -3.13 12.30
C ARG A 85 -9.57 -3.44 10.82
N PRO A 86 -10.18 -4.49 10.23
CA PRO A 86 -9.93 -4.89 8.86
C PRO A 86 -10.09 -3.74 7.86
N SER A 87 -9.06 -3.51 7.04
CA SER A 87 -9.10 -2.50 5.99
C SER A 87 -8.24 -2.88 4.78
N PRO A 88 -8.81 -3.00 3.56
CA PRO A 88 -10.25 -3.06 3.35
C PRO A 88 -10.80 -4.37 3.92
N ALA A 89 -11.97 -4.31 4.55
CA ALA A 89 -12.62 -5.50 5.08
C ALA A 89 -13.03 -6.46 3.95
N CYS A 90 -12.74 -7.76 4.11
CA CYS A 90 -13.24 -8.76 3.19
C CYS A 90 -14.76 -8.96 3.38
N PRO A 91 -15.59 -8.83 2.33
CA PRO A 91 -17.04 -8.96 2.45
C PRO A 91 -17.46 -10.31 3.04
N GLY A 92 -18.30 -10.29 4.07
CA GLY A 92 -18.80 -11.51 4.73
C GLY A 92 -17.78 -12.21 5.64
N HIS A 93 -16.56 -11.69 5.77
CA HIS A 93 -15.51 -12.26 6.60
C HIS A 93 -14.97 -11.25 7.64
N GLY A 94 -14.24 -11.75 8.64
CA GLY A 94 -13.70 -10.96 9.75
C GLY A 94 -12.26 -10.49 9.58
N HIS A 95 -11.70 -10.57 8.37
CA HIS A 95 -10.29 -10.31 8.07
C HIS A 95 -10.11 -9.22 7.00
N PRO A 96 -8.94 -8.56 6.95
CA PRO A 96 -8.60 -7.66 5.85
C PRO A 96 -8.37 -8.45 4.56
N ALA A 97 -8.70 -7.84 3.42
CA ALA A 97 -8.27 -8.36 2.13
C ALA A 97 -6.75 -8.18 1.96
N ALA A 98 -6.07 -9.11 1.29
CA ALA A 98 -4.64 -9.01 1.01
C ALA A 98 -4.41 -8.31 -0.34
N ALA A 99 -3.35 -7.51 -0.47
CA ALA A 99 -2.93 -6.97 -1.76
C ALA A 99 -2.17 -8.04 -2.56
N ARG A 100 -2.55 -8.26 -3.83
CA ARG A 100 -1.88 -9.21 -4.74
C ARG A 100 -1.96 -8.73 -6.18
N ALA A 101 -0.94 -9.04 -6.98
CA ALA A 101 -1.04 -8.92 -8.42
C ALA A 101 -1.84 -10.09 -9.01
N VAL A 102 -2.86 -9.80 -9.80
CA VAL A 102 -3.69 -10.78 -10.51
C VAL A 102 -3.82 -10.33 -11.96
N ASP A 103 -3.38 -11.18 -12.90
CA ASP A 103 -3.42 -10.90 -14.34
C ASP A 103 -2.86 -9.52 -14.72
N GLY A 104 -1.76 -9.11 -14.10
CA GLY A 104 -1.10 -7.82 -14.35
C GLY A 104 -1.79 -6.61 -13.72
N THR A 105 -2.74 -6.82 -12.79
CA THR A 105 -3.43 -5.76 -12.04
C THR A 105 -3.21 -5.95 -10.54
N ALA A 106 -2.84 -4.90 -9.81
CA ALA A 106 -2.80 -4.92 -8.35
C ALA A 106 -4.23 -4.92 -7.81
N CYS A 107 -4.60 -5.94 -7.04
CA CYS A 107 -5.95 -6.17 -6.54
C CYS A 107 -5.95 -6.44 -5.03
N TRP A 108 -7.05 -6.07 -4.38
CA TRP A 108 -7.44 -6.62 -3.10
C TRP A 108 -8.09 -8.00 -3.32
N VAL A 109 -7.56 -9.03 -2.67
CA VAL A 109 -8.06 -10.40 -2.77
C VAL A 109 -8.44 -10.96 -1.41
N CYS A 110 -9.45 -11.81 -1.36
CA CYS A 110 -9.76 -12.57 -0.15
C CYS A 110 -8.63 -13.58 0.13
N PRO A 111 -7.95 -13.51 1.28
CA PRO A 111 -6.85 -14.43 1.59
C PRO A 111 -7.32 -15.87 1.81
N GLU A 112 -8.58 -16.09 2.20
CA GLU A 112 -9.12 -17.43 2.43
C GLU A 112 -9.59 -18.14 1.15
N THR A 113 -10.16 -17.39 0.20
CA THR A 113 -10.77 -17.97 -1.01
C THR A 113 -9.99 -17.69 -2.29
N GLY A 114 -9.04 -16.74 -2.26
CA GLY A 114 -8.34 -16.24 -3.44
C GLY A 114 -9.20 -15.39 -4.38
N SER A 115 -10.45 -15.08 -4.00
CA SER A 115 -11.36 -14.29 -4.84
C SER A 115 -10.88 -12.85 -4.97
N VAL A 116 -10.78 -12.35 -6.20
CA VAL A 116 -10.54 -10.93 -6.48
C VAL A 116 -11.74 -10.12 -6.04
N LEU A 117 -11.52 -9.12 -5.19
CA LEU A 117 -12.58 -8.25 -4.69
C LEU A 117 -12.69 -6.98 -5.54
N ARG A 118 -11.57 -6.29 -5.74
CA ARG A 118 -11.47 -5.04 -6.52
C ARG A 118 -9.99 -4.67 -6.78
N PRO A 119 -9.70 -3.80 -7.75
CA PRO A 119 -8.38 -3.19 -7.90
C PRO A 119 -7.93 -2.40 -6.65
N VAL A 120 -6.61 -2.24 -6.49
CA VAL A 120 -6.03 -1.37 -5.45
C VAL A 120 -6.32 0.10 -5.77
N LEU A 121 -6.05 0.50 -7.02
CA LEU A 121 -6.34 1.80 -7.61
C LEU A 121 -7.34 1.62 -8.77
N ASP A 122 -8.22 2.60 -9.00
CA ASP A 122 -9.19 2.59 -10.13
C ASP A 122 -8.72 3.44 -11.31
#